data_AF-A0A1M5N650-F1
#
_entry.id   AF-A0A1M5N650-F1
#
_cell.length_a   1.000
_cell.length_b   1.000
_cell.length_c   1.000
_cell.angle_alpha   90.00
_cell.angle_beta   90.00
_cell.angle_gamma   90.00
#
_symmetry.space_group_name_H-M   'P 1'
#
loop_
_entity.id
_entity.type
_entity.pdbx_description
1 polymer ?
#
loop_
_entity_poly.entity_id
_entity_poly.type
_entity_poly.pdbx_seq_one_letter_code
_entity_poly.pdbx_strand_id
1 'polypeptide(L)'
;MHIRQRNKVIQLIRTVYDNESKKGRAVLVGHMAVKNPELSADLKSQLTDDEKKQVVAWLASRNAQTNLAREYAARTLTEQLAQARAWFKTQGTSADAKALAQDVASSANKLIRQLRSQNLLTIKEKTDSKPAEQAGVPAKAPAATESASAAAASAEGTSTFRAPKKSKSKKSR
;
A
#
# COMPACT_ATOMS: atom_id res chain seq x y z
N MET A 1 6.67 31.01 -5.66
CA MET A 1 5.40 30.49 -6.21
C MET A 1 4.80 29.48 -5.23
N HIS A 2 3.47 29.33 -5.18
CA HIS A 2 2.80 28.37 -4.30
C HIS A 2 2.12 27.28 -5.13
N ILE A 3 2.35 26.02 -4.78
CA ILE A 3 1.76 24.85 -5.44
C ILE A 3 0.78 24.21 -4.46
N ARG A 4 -0.50 24.13 -4.83
CA ARG A 4 -1.53 23.50 -3.99
C ARG A 4 -2.25 22.39 -4.73
N GLN A 5 -2.57 21.30 -4.05
CA GLN A 5 -3.40 20.23 -4.58
C GLN A 5 -4.84 20.41 -4.10
N ARG A 6 -5.80 20.43 -5.02
CA ARG A 6 -7.24 20.48 -4.73
C ARG A 6 -7.97 19.46 -5.58
N ASN A 7 -8.62 18.49 -4.94
CA ASN A 7 -9.30 17.38 -5.61
C ASN A 7 -8.33 16.65 -6.57
N LYS A 8 -8.68 16.58 -7.86
CA LYS A 8 -7.89 15.92 -8.93
C LYS A 8 -6.95 16.88 -9.67
N VAL A 9 -6.80 18.10 -9.17
CA VAL A 9 -6.08 19.18 -9.86
C VAL A 9 -5.00 19.78 -8.97
N ILE A 10 -3.83 20.02 -9.53
CA ILE A 10 -2.73 20.79 -8.93
C ILE A 10 -2.81 22.20 -9.48
N GLN A 11 -2.81 23.20 -8.60
CA GLN A 11 -2.93 24.60 -8.95
C GLN A 11 -1.61 25.32 -8.65
N LEU A 12 -1.13 26.07 -9.64
CA LEU A 12 0.08 26.89 -9.56
C LEU A 12 -0.34 28.33 -9.33
N ILE A 13 0.06 28.90 -8.20
CA ILE A 13 -0.39 30.21 -7.75
C ILE A 13 0.82 31.11 -7.57
N ARG A 14 0.81 32.24 -8.26
CA ARG A 14 1.78 33.31 -8.10
C ARG A 14 1.18 34.37 -7.20
N THR A 15 1.97 34.89 -6.27
CA THR A 15 1.60 36.08 -5.51
C THR A 15 2.16 37.29 -6.25
N VAL A 16 1.28 38.17 -6.71
CA VAL A 16 1.65 39.41 -7.40
C VAL A 16 1.35 40.56 -6.45
N TYR A 17 2.28 41.50 -6.31
CA TYR A 17 2.06 42.70 -5.52
C TYR A 17 1.13 43.65 -6.28
N ASP A 18 0.03 44.03 -5.65
CA ASP A 18 -0.89 45.02 -6.18
C ASP A 18 -0.57 46.39 -5.56
N ASN A 19 -0.17 47.33 -6.41
CA ASN A 19 0.27 48.67 -6.00
C ASN A 19 -0.87 49.50 -5.40
N GLU A 20 -2.12 49.26 -5.81
CA GLU A 20 -3.28 50.03 -5.35
C GLU A 20 -3.66 49.62 -3.92
N SER A 21 -3.80 48.31 -3.71
CA SER A 21 -4.18 47.77 -2.40
C SER A 21 -3.01 47.63 -1.42
N LYS A 22 -1.76 47.82 -1.90
CA LYS A 22 -0.50 47.57 -1.18
C LYS A 22 -0.45 46.17 -0.54
N LYS A 23 -1.12 45.19 -1.16
CA LYS A 23 -1.23 43.81 -0.67
C LYS A 23 -0.84 42.83 -1.77
N GLY A 24 -0.36 41.65 -1.36
CA GLY A 24 -0.12 40.56 -2.29
C GLY A 24 -1.44 39.92 -2.73
N ARG A 25 -1.72 39.91 -4.04
CA ARG A 25 -2.85 39.20 -4.63
C ARG A 25 -2.39 37.84 -5.16
N ALA A 26 -3.11 36.78 -4.79
CA ALA A 26 -2.88 35.44 -5.33
C ALA A 26 -3.53 35.32 -6.73
N VAL A 27 -2.71 35.08 -7.74
CA VAL A 27 -3.13 34.87 -9.13
C VAL A 27 -2.88 33.41 -9.50
N LEU A 28 -3.92 32.74 -10.01
CA LEU A 28 -3.80 31.39 -10.54
C LEU A 28 -3.10 31.46 -11.89
N VAL A 29 -1.91 30.87 -11.99
CA VAL A 29 -1.14 30.80 -13.24
C VAL A 29 -1.68 29.69 -14.12
N GLY A 30 -1.93 28.52 -13.53
CA GLY A 30 -2.45 27.39 -14.29
C GLY A 30 -2.75 26.18 -13.43
N HIS A 31 -3.12 25.09 -14.10
CA HIS A 31 -3.50 23.85 -13.45
C HIS A 31 -2.92 22.61 -14.16
N MET A 32 -2.67 21.56 -13.39
CA MET A 32 -2.16 20.27 -13.87
C MET A 32 -2.99 19.12 -13.29
N ALA A 33 -3.05 17.99 -13.97
CA ALA A 33 -3.73 16.80 -13.47
C ALA A 33 -2.92 16.11 -12.35
N VAL A 34 -3.61 15.61 -11.32
CA VAL A 34 -2.96 14.87 -10.21
C VAL A 34 -2.40 13.51 -10.64
N LYS A 35 -3.06 12.84 -11.59
CA LYS A 35 -2.68 11.48 -12.04
C LYS A 35 -1.36 11.49 -12.81
N ASN A 36 -1.28 12.36 -13.81
CA ASN A 36 -0.10 12.54 -14.67
C ASN A 36 0.24 14.04 -14.67
N PRO A 37 1.02 14.51 -13.68
CA PRO A 37 1.35 15.92 -13.56
C PRO A 37 2.45 16.27 -14.57
N GLU A 38 2.04 16.64 -15.79
CA GLU A 38 2.92 17.10 -16.85
C GLU A 38 2.74 18.59 -17.13
N LEU A 39 3.85 19.29 -17.37
CA LEU A 39 3.86 20.71 -17.72
C LEU A 39 3.49 20.84 -19.20
N SER A 40 2.27 21.30 -19.48
CA SER A 40 1.83 21.62 -20.85
C SER A 40 2.66 22.75 -21.45
N ALA A 41 2.75 22.80 -22.78
CA ALA A 41 3.50 23.85 -23.49
C ALA A 41 3.01 25.26 -23.12
N ASP A 42 1.69 25.44 -23.01
CA ASP A 42 1.05 26.70 -22.62
C ASP A 42 1.45 27.15 -21.21
N LEU A 43 1.59 26.20 -20.29
CA LEU A 43 1.94 26.51 -18.91
C LEU A 43 3.44 26.83 -18.79
N LYS A 44 4.28 26.19 -19.61
CA LYS A 44 5.72 26.50 -19.70
C LYS A 44 5.98 27.92 -20.21
N SER A 45 5.17 28.44 -21.13
CA SER A 45 5.35 29.82 -21.64
C SER A 45 4.92 30.89 -20.64
N GLN A 46 4.01 30.56 -19.71
CA GLN A 46 3.52 31.49 -18.68
C GLN A 46 4.41 31.57 -17.41
N LEU A 47 5.24 30.55 -17.19
CA LEU A 47 6.14 30.44 -16.04
C LEU A 47 7.48 31.14 -16.32
N THR A 48 8.03 31.82 -15.31
CA THR A 48 9.42 32.27 -15.36
C THR A 48 10.39 31.09 -15.19
N ASP A 49 11.67 31.25 -15.52
CA ASP A 49 12.64 30.15 -15.43
C ASP A 49 12.86 29.64 -14.00
N ASP A 50 12.79 30.54 -13.02
CA ASP A 50 12.88 30.15 -11.60
C ASP A 50 11.63 29.39 -11.14
N GLU A 51 10.46 29.76 -11.64
CA GLU A 51 9.22 29.05 -11.38
C GLU A 51 9.22 27.67 -12.03
N LYS A 52 9.73 27.54 -13.26
CA LYS A 52 9.93 26.23 -13.91
C LYS A 52 10.81 25.33 -13.06
N LYS A 53 11.94 25.83 -12.56
CA LYS A 53 12.84 25.08 -11.66
C LYS A 53 12.10 24.62 -10.40
N GLN A 54 11.29 25.50 -9.78
CA GLN A 54 10.49 25.14 -8.60
C GLN A 54 9.47 24.04 -8.90
N VAL A 55 8.75 24.11 -10.04
CA VAL A 55 7.79 23.06 -10.42
C VAL A 55 8.49 21.74 -10.70
N VAL A 56 9.60 21.75 -11.42
CA VAL A 56 10.38 20.53 -11.71
C VAL A 56 10.88 19.89 -10.41
N ALA A 57 11.45 20.67 -9.48
CA ALA A 57 11.89 20.17 -8.18
C ALA A 57 10.73 19.60 -7.35
N TRP A 58 9.56 20.23 -7.40
CA TRP A 58 8.36 19.73 -6.73
C TRP A 58 7.87 18.42 -7.35
N LEU A 59 7.84 18.30 -8.68
CA LEU A 59 7.46 17.07 -9.39
C LEU A 59 8.39 15.91 -9.05
N ALA A 60 9.71 16.17 -9.05
CA ALA A 60 10.70 15.18 -8.65
C ALA A 60 10.48 14.71 -7.20
N SER A 61 10.25 15.63 -6.27
CA SER A 61 9.98 15.31 -4.86
C SER A 61 8.71 14.46 -4.70
N ARG A 62 7.64 14.81 -5.42
CA ARG A 62 6.37 14.06 -5.42
C ARG A 62 6.54 12.64 -5.96
N ASN A 63 7.29 12.50 -7.05
CA ASN A 63 7.58 11.19 -7.64
C ASN A 63 8.42 10.33 -6.68
N ALA A 64 9.42 10.93 -6.03
CA ALA A 64 10.20 10.26 -4.99
C ALA A 64 9.32 9.78 -3.83
N GLN A 65 8.41 10.61 -3.32
CA GLN A 65 7.44 10.22 -2.28
C GLN A 65 6.53 9.07 -2.73
N THR A 66 6.06 9.12 -3.98
CA THR A 66 5.20 8.07 -4.55
C THR A 66 5.96 6.74 -4.67
N ASN A 67 7.22 6.78 -5.09
CA ASN A 67 8.06 5.59 -5.17
C ASN A 67 8.36 5.03 -3.78
N LEU A 68 8.70 5.88 -2.81
CA LEU A 68 8.93 5.46 -1.43
C LEU A 68 7.69 4.80 -0.82
N ALA A 69 6.50 5.35 -1.09
CA ALA A 69 5.24 4.73 -0.65
C ALA A 69 5.01 3.34 -1.29
N ARG A 70 5.34 3.18 -2.58
CA ARG A 70 5.25 1.88 -3.28
C ARG A 70 6.26 0.87 -2.72
N GLU A 71 7.49 1.30 -2.46
CA GLU A 71 8.52 0.45 -1.87
C GLU A 71 8.14 0.01 -0.45
N TYR A 72 7.64 0.95 0.37
CA TYR A 72 7.14 0.65 1.70
C TYR A 72 5.99 -0.38 1.66
N ALA A 73 5.04 -0.21 0.75
CA ALA A 73 3.95 -1.16 0.54
C ALA A 73 4.48 -2.55 0.13
N ALA A 74 5.45 -2.62 -0.80
CA ALA A 74 6.04 -3.88 -1.21
C ALA A 74 6.80 -4.60 -0.08
N ARG A 75 7.52 -3.84 0.76
CA ARG A 75 8.28 -4.38 1.90
C ARG A 75 7.38 -4.87 3.04
N THR A 76 6.26 -4.19 3.29
CA THR A 76 5.32 -4.53 4.36
C THR A 76 4.27 -5.56 3.94
N LEU A 77 4.18 -5.87 2.64
CA LEU A 77 3.18 -6.79 2.10
C LEU A 77 3.28 -8.19 2.71
N THR A 78 4.48 -8.70 2.96
CA THR A 78 4.68 -10.04 3.54
C THR A 78 4.08 -10.15 4.94
N GLU A 79 4.30 -9.15 5.78
CA GLU A 79 3.73 -9.05 7.12
C GLU A 79 2.21 -8.91 7.06
N GLN A 80 1.70 -8.05 6.19
CA GLN A 80 0.26 -7.86 5.99
C GLN A 80 -0.43 -9.17 5.55
N LEU A 81 0.21 -9.97 4.68
CA LEU A 81 -0.30 -11.28 4.28
C LEU A 81 -0.31 -12.30 5.43
N ALA A 82 0.70 -12.27 6.31
CA ALA A 82 0.75 -13.13 7.49
C ALA A 82 -0.40 -12.80 8.47
N GLN A 83 -0.64 -11.50 8.71
CA GLN A 83 -1.75 -11.02 9.53
C GLN A 83 -3.10 -11.38 8.91
N ALA A 84 -3.27 -11.16 7.60
CA ALA A 84 -4.48 -11.54 6.89
C ALA A 84 -4.75 -13.04 6.98
N ARG A 85 -3.72 -13.88 6.84
CA ARG A 85 -3.84 -15.33 7.01
C ARG A 85 -4.31 -15.71 8.41
N ALA A 86 -3.78 -15.06 9.45
CA ALA A 86 -4.22 -15.30 10.82
C ALA A 86 -5.70 -14.90 11.00
N TRP A 87 -6.11 -13.75 10.47
CA TRP A 87 -7.50 -13.30 10.51
C TRP A 87 -8.46 -14.26 9.79
N PHE A 88 -8.12 -14.75 8.59
CA PHE A 88 -8.99 -15.70 7.88
C PHE A 88 -9.14 -17.03 8.61
N LYS A 89 -8.12 -17.47 9.37
CA LYS A 89 -8.23 -18.68 10.21
C LYS A 89 -9.25 -18.50 11.34
N THR A 90 -9.38 -17.30 11.91
CA THR A 90 -10.32 -17.07 13.02
C THR A 90 -11.76 -16.88 12.56
N GLN A 91 -11.98 -16.35 11.36
CA GLN A 91 -13.33 -16.06 10.84
C GLN A 91 -14.05 -17.29 10.24
N GLY A 92 -13.32 -18.34 9.87
CA GLY A 92 -13.90 -19.54 9.26
C GLY A 92 -14.67 -19.24 7.96
N THR A 93 -15.91 -19.72 7.86
CA THR A 93 -16.71 -19.69 6.63
C THR A 93 -17.74 -18.55 6.60
N SER A 94 -17.45 -17.42 7.25
CA SER A 94 -18.30 -16.22 7.22
C SER A 94 -18.49 -15.69 5.78
N ALA A 95 -19.69 -15.17 5.48
CA ALA A 95 -20.00 -14.58 4.17
C ALA A 95 -19.07 -13.40 3.85
N ASP A 96 -18.79 -12.54 4.83
CA ASP A 96 -17.90 -11.39 4.67
C ASP A 96 -16.44 -11.82 4.43
N ALA A 97 -16.00 -12.87 5.12
CA ALA A 97 -14.68 -13.45 4.91
C ALA A 97 -14.53 -14.02 3.50
N LYS A 98 -15.59 -14.63 2.93
CA LYS A 98 -15.58 -15.11 1.55
C LYS A 98 -15.47 -13.97 0.53
N ALA A 99 -16.22 -12.88 0.73
CA ALA A 99 -16.16 -11.71 -0.16
C ALA A 99 -14.76 -11.08 -0.15
N LEU A 100 -14.20 -10.82 1.03
CA LEU A 100 -12.83 -10.29 1.16
C LEU A 100 -11.78 -11.25 0.59
N ALA A 101 -11.95 -12.56 0.76
CA ALA A 101 -11.03 -13.54 0.18
C ALA A 101 -11.02 -13.49 -1.35
N GLN A 102 -12.17 -13.25 -2.00
CA GLN A 102 -12.24 -13.08 -3.45
C GLN A 102 -11.48 -11.83 -3.92
N ASP A 103 -11.65 -10.70 -3.23
CA ASP A 103 -10.94 -9.46 -3.54
C ASP A 103 -9.42 -9.60 -3.36
N VAL A 104 -8.99 -10.22 -2.26
CA VAL A 104 -7.58 -10.51 -1.98
C VAL A 104 -7.01 -11.47 -3.02
N ALA A 105 -7.73 -12.54 -3.38
CA ALA A 105 -7.28 -13.49 -4.39
C ALA A 105 -7.14 -12.82 -5.77
N SER A 106 -8.09 -11.98 -6.17
CA SER A 106 -8.06 -11.29 -7.47
C SER A 106 -6.88 -10.30 -7.57
N SER A 107 -6.58 -9.58 -6.49
CA SER A 107 -5.46 -8.63 -6.42
C SER A 107 -4.11 -9.34 -6.32
N ALA A 108 -4.00 -10.40 -5.53
CA ALA A 108 -2.81 -11.24 -5.45
C ALA A 108 -2.46 -11.88 -6.80
N ASN A 109 -3.45 -12.38 -7.54
CA ASN A 109 -3.24 -12.93 -8.88
C ASN A 109 -2.71 -11.90 -9.87
N LYS A 110 -3.21 -10.66 -9.83
CA LYS A 110 -2.67 -9.56 -10.66
C LYS A 110 -1.21 -9.27 -10.33
N LEU A 111 -0.87 -9.23 -9.04
CA LEU A 111 0.51 -9.05 -8.58
C LEU A 111 1.43 -10.19 -9.05
N ILE A 112 1.02 -11.45 -8.86
CA ILE A 112 1.80 -12.63 -9.30
C ILE A 112 2.03 -12.60 -10.81
N ARG A 113 1.01 -12.27 -11.61
CA ARG A 113 1.16 -12.10 -13.07
C ARG A 113 2.18 -11.01 -13.40
N GLN A 114 2.13 -9.87 -12.71
CA GLN A 114 3.10 -8.79 -12.90
C GLN A 114 4.52 -9.25 -12.57
N LEU A 115 4.72 -9.90 -11.43
CA LEU A 115 6.04 -10.40 -11.00
C LEU A 115 6.60 -11.46 -11.97
N ARG A 116 5.74 -12.34 -12.51
CA ARG A 116 6.13 -13.30 -13.55
C ARG A 116 6.50 -12.60 -14.86
N SER A 117 5.73 -11.61 -15.29
CA SER A 117 6.02 -10.85 -16.52
C SER A 117 7.37 -10.11 -16.47
N GLN A 118 7.79 -9.73 -15.26
CA GLN A 118 9.08 -9.09 -14.99
C GLN A 118 10.20 -10.09 -14.70
N ASN A 119 9.96 -11.41 -14.84
CA ASN A 119 10.90 -12.49 -14.50
C ASN A 119 11.44 -12.46 -13.06
N LEU A 120 10.69 -11.85 -12.12
CA LEU A 120 11.06 -11.76 -10.69
C LEU A 120 10.71 -13.02 -9.91
N LEU A 121 9.85 -13.87 -10.46
CA LEU A 121 9.51 -15.18 -9.91
C LEU A 121 10.03 -16.26 -10.86
N THR A 122 11.27 -16.70 -10.64
CA THR A 122 11.83 -17.86 -11.32
C THR A 122 11.34 -19.13 -10.62
N ILE A 123 10.10 -19.52 -10.92
CA ILE A 123 9.67 -20.87 -10.57
C ILE A 123 10.36 -21.81 -11.56
N LYS A 124 11.52 -22.35 -11.20
CA LYS A 124 12.01 -23.60 -11.78
C LYS A 124 11.04 -24.69 -11.33
N GLU A 125 9.90 -24.82 -12.00
CA GLU A 125 9.12 -26.05 -11.91
C GLU A 125 9.98 -27.15 -12.53
N LYS A 126 10.63 -27.96 -11.69
CA LYS A 126 11.07 -29.30 -12.09
C LYS A 126 9.81 -30.07 -12.46
N THR A 127 9.45 -30.01 -13.74
CA THR A 127 8.60 -31.00 -14.39
C THR A 127 9.54 -31.91 -15.16
N ASP A 128 10.05 -32.94 -14.48
CA ASP A 128 10.68 -34.18 -14.96
C ASP A 128 10.98 -34.97 -13.67
N SER A 129 10.50 -36.20 -13.41
CA SER A 129 10.18 -37.29 -14.31
C SER A 129 9.22 -38.27 -13.62
N LYS A 130 8.25 -38.76 -14.38
CA LYS A 130 7.52 -40.01 -14.13
C LYS A 130 8.44 -41.18 -14.50
N PRO A 131 8.63 -42.19 -13.63
CA PRO A 131 8.77 -43.57 -14.07
C PRO A 131 7.45 -44.29 -13.80
N ALA A 132 6.86 -44.82 -14.86
CA ALA A 132 5.92 -45.91 -14.74
C ALA A 132 6.71 -47.16 -14.35
N GLU A 133 6.42 -47.77 -13.21
CA GLU A 133 6.57 -49.22 -13.05
C GLU A 133 5.54 -49.71 -12.03
N GLN A 134 4.57 -50.46 -12.54
CA GLN A 134 3.70 -51.34 -11.77
C GLN A 134 4.49 -52.61 -11.44
N ALA A 135 4.49 -53.04 -10.18
CA ALA A 135 4.21 -54.42 -9.76
C ALA A 135 4.53 -54.61 -8.27
N GLY A 136 3.61 -55.23 -7.51
CA GLY A 136 3.93 -55.92 -6.24
C GLY A 136 3.15 -55.48 -5.00
N VAL A 137 2.01 -56.10 -4.77
CA VAL A 137 1.22 -56.16 -3.52
C VAL A 137 1.59 -57.48 -2.79
N PRO A 138 1.24 -57.79 -1.51
CA PRO A 138 1.09 -57.04 -0.24
C PRO A 138 1.97 -57.63 0.92
N ALA A 139 1.96 -56.98 2.09
CA ALA A 139 1.58 -57.56 3.40
C ALA A 139 2.41 -57.11 4.60
N LYS A 140 1.68 -56.94 5.72
CA LYS A 140 2.07 -57.13 7.14
C LYS A 140 2.20 -55.86 8.00
N ALA A 141 1.08 -55.49 8.62
CA ALA A 141 1.03 -54.92 9.98
C ALA A 141 1.46 -56.01 11.00
N PRO A 142 1.94 -55.70 12.23
CA PRO A 142 1.08 -55.13 13.27
C PRO A 142 1.75 -54.22 14.35
N ALA A 143 0.86 -53.59 15.15
CA ALA A 143 0.93 -53.28 16.60
C ALA A 143 2.00 -52.28 17.12
N ALA A 144 1.56 -51.12 17.64
CA ALA A 144 1.37 -50.78 19.08
C ALA A 144 2.70 -50.24 19.70
N THR A 145 2.77 -49.24 20.58
CA THR A 145 1.94 -48.88 21.73
C THR A 145 2.37 -47.47 22.26
N GLU A 146 1.45 -46.80 22.98
CA GLU A 146 1.67 -45.94 24.18
C GLU A 146 2.57 -44.67 24.10
N SER A 147 2.42 -43.62 24.91
CA SER A 147 1.38 -43.02 25.77
C SER A 147 2.04 -41.83 26.49
N ALA A 148 1.25 -40.78 26.78
CA ALA A 148 1.49 -39.71 27.78
C ALA A 148 2.67 -38.74 27.49
N SER A 149 2.80 -37.51 27.99
CA SER A 149 2.25 -36.78 29.14
C SER A 149 2.70 -35.30 28.94
N ALA A 150 1.82 -34.30 28.91
CA ALA A 150 1.52 -33.36 30.01
C ALA A 150 2.24 -31.99 29.99
N ALA A 151 1.56 -31.03 30.65
CA ALA A 151 1.95 -29.71 31.15
C ALA A 151 2.01 -28.55 30.12
N ALA A 152 1.04 -27.64 30.06
CA ALA A 152 0.65 -26.62 31.04
C ALA A 152 1.65 -25.44 31.16
N ALA A 153 1.23 -24.24 30.75
CA ALA A 153 1.20 -23.05 31.62
C ALA A 153 0.81 -21.80 30.81
N SER A 154 -0.35 -21.27 31.16
CA SER A 154 -0.83 -19.93 30.87
C SER A 154 0.09 -18.87 31.46
N ALA A 155 0.27 -17.75 30.76
CA ALA A 155 0.70 -16.49 31.39
C ALA A 155 -0.14 -15.36 30.80
N GLU A 156 -1.09 -14.90 31.61
CA GLU A 156 -1.96 -13.76 31.38
C GLU A 156 -1.15 -12.47 31.43
N GLY A 157 -1.22 -11.67 30.36
CA GLY A 157 -0.69 -10.31 30.33
C GLY A 157 -1.84 -9.30 30.33
N THR A 158 -2.35 -8.94 31.50
CA THR A 158 -3.29 -7.82 31.65
C THR A 158 -2.55 -6.50 31.45
N SER A 159 -2.62 -5.94 30.24
CA SER A 159 -2.21 -4.56 29.96
C SER A 159 -3.41 -3.62 30.16
N THR A 160 -3.38 -2.85 31.24
CA THR A 160 -4.34 -1.80 31.54
C THR A 160 -4.11 -0.59 30.63
N PHE A 161 -4.93 -0.46 29.59
CA PHE A 161 -4.93 0.70 28.69
C PHE A 161 -5.55 1.92 29.38
N ARG A 162 -4.74 2.96 29.57
CA ARG A 162 -5.11 4.23 30.20
C ARG A 162 -5.82 5.14 29.19
N ALA A 163 -7.09 5.46 29.45
CA ALA A 163 -7.90 6.33 28.60
C ALA A 163 -7.40 7.81 28.61
N PRO A 164 -7.40 8.52 27.47
CA PRO A 164 -7.13 9.95 27.42
C PRO A 164 -8.37 10.79 27.82
N LYS A 165 -8.14 11.76 28.71
CA LYS A 165 -9.14 12.73 29.17
C LYS A 165 -9.57 13.66 28.03
N LYS A 166 -10.88 13.77 27.79
CA LYS A 166 -11.50 14.77 26.90
C LYS A 166 -11.34 16.18 27.50
N SER A 167 -10.59 17.05 26.83
CA SER A 167 -10.60 18.49 27.10
C SER A 167 -11.84 19.13 26.44
N LYS A 168 -12.65 19.83 27.23
CA LYS A 168 -13.77 20.64 26.76
C LYS A 168 -13.22 21.93 26.15
N SER A 169 -13.44 22.15 24.85
CA SER A 169 -13.22 23.46 24.24
C SER A 169 -14.40 24.39 24.55
N LYS A 170 -14.02 25.58 25.02
CA LYS A 170 -14.87 26.68 25.47
C LYS A 170 -15.40 27.43 24.25
N LYS A 171 -16.72 27.48 24.08
CA LYS A 171 -17.40 28.27 23.04
C LYS A 171 -17.51 29.71 23.54
N SER A 172 -16.77 30.64 22.94
CA SER A 172 -16.93 32.08 23.17
C SER A 172 -17.74 32.68 22.02
N ARG A 173 -18.88 33.28 22.40
CA ARG A 173 -19.64 34.38 21.81
C ARG A 173 -19.59 34.58 20.30
#